data_AF-A0A7S1DLS1-F1
#
_entry.id   AF-A0A7S1DLS1-F1
#
_cell.length_a   1.000
_cell.length_b   1.000
_cell.length_c   1.000
_cell.angle_alpha   90.00
_cell.angle_beta   90.00
_cell.angle_gamma   90.00
#
_symmetry.space_group_name_H-M   'P 1'
#
loop_
_entity.id
_entity.type
_entity.pdbx_description
1 polymer ?
#
loop_
_entity_poly.entity_id
_entity_poly.type
_entity_poly.pdbx_seq_one_letter_code
_entity_poly.pdbx_strand_id
1 'polypeptide(L)'
;REVVEVLCAALKAHGASFVPKVQSTVLPLFGQLLGDQRSSDDKCAALNVLVDLVDHGGDAAVHLSSNVAAACLQHSSHPHPHVRRSACYGLAVCAQRGGATFAPLVPSALQTMHGIVMAQGSREGDNAAATDNAVDAVGRMCRYQAQSGIDAASVLPTWVTWLPLRHDDECAAEAHSYLAELLETGSPHIVGCLPDALRVVCAVRGGLGLEAGQSMGDDALKDRLGRALAGVPGDALAAARGRVDASLLAHL
;
A
#
# COMPACT_ATOMS: atom_id res chain seq x y z
N ARG A 1 16.88 16.21 8.38
CA ARG A 1 16.94 14.77 8.04
C ARG A 1 17.27 13.93 9.28
N GLU A 2 18.41 14.15 9.94
CA GLU A 2 18.83 13.39 11.13
C GLU A 2 17.80 13.37 12.28
N VAL A 3 17.14 14.51 12.55
CA VAL A 3 16.07 14.58 13.58
C VAL A 3 14.91 13.64 13.29
N VAL A 4 14.50 13.52 12.02
CA VAL A 4 13.41 12.63 11.59
C VAL A 4 13.83 11.19 11.81
N GLU A 5 15.03 10.83 11.37
CA GLU A 5 15.56 9.47 11.51
C GLU A 5 15.65 9.05 12.98
N VAL A 6 16.10 9.94 13.88
CA VAL A 6 16.13 9.68 15.33
C VAL A 6 14.73 9.51 15.91
N LEU A 7 13.77 10.35 15.53
CA LEU A 7 12.39 10.24 16.02
C LEU A 7 11.72 8.96 15.54
N CYS A 8 11.86 8.62 14.26
CA CYS A 8 11.39 7.37 13.66
C CYS A 8 12.01 6.15 14.34
N ALA A 9 13.32 6.15 14.56
CA ALA A 9 14.02 5.08 15.28
C ALA A 9 13.54 4.94 16.73
N ALA A 10 13.33 6.06 17.44
CA ALA A 10 12.82 6.05 18.80
C ALA A 10 11.38 5.52 18.87
N LEU A 11 10.50 5.88 17.93
CA LEU A 11 9.15 5.34 17.82
C LEU A 11 9.18 3.83 17.57
N LYS A 12 10.04 3.35 16.67
CA LYS A 12 10.24 1.91 16.40
C LYS A 12 10.72 1.15 17.63
N ALA A 13 11.65 1.73 18.40
CA ALA A 13 12.26 1.08 19.55
C ALA A 13 11.37 1.08 20.81
N HIS A 14 10.62 2.17 21.02
CA HIS A 14 9.90 2.40 22.28
C HIS A 14 8.36 2.36 22.14
N GLY A 15 7.84 2.48 20.93
CA GLY A 15 6.42 2.35 20.59
C GLY A 15 5.51 3.22 21.45
N ALA A 16 4.46 2.61 21.99
CA ALA A 16 3.45 3.25 22.83
C ALA A 16 4.03 4.09 23.98
N SER A 17 5.16 3.69 24.57
CA SER A 17 5.77 4.43 25.70
C SER A 17 6.34 5.79 25.29
N PHE A 18 6.64 5.99 24.00
CA PHE A 18 7.19 7.23 23.46
C PHE A 18 6.11 8.18 22.92
N VAL A 19 4.91 7.67 22.65
CA VAL A 19 3.78 8.45 22.08
C VAL A 19 3.50 9.74 22.87
N PRO A 20 3.39 9.74 24.22
CA PRO A 20 3.09 10.97 24.95
C PRO A 20 4.13 12.08 24.73
N LYS A 21 5.42 11.70 24.59
CA LYS A 21 6.52 12.64 24.35
C LYS A 21 6.44 13.25 22.96
N VAL A 22 6.17 12.43 21.95
CA VAL A 22 5.97 12.90 20.57
C VAL A 22 4.73 13.79 20.48
N GLN A 23 3.63 13.38 21.11
CA GLN A 23 2.36 14.10 21.08
C GLN A 23 2.47 15.50 21.71
N SER A 24 3.11 15.63 22.87
CA SER A 24 3.18 16.92 23.58
C SER A 24 4.18 17.90 22.96
N THR A 25 5.20 17.42 22.27
CA THR A 25 6.38 18.24 21.92
C THR A 25 6.64 18.30 20.42
N VAL A 26 6.39 17.22 19.70
CA VAL A 26 6.77 17.07 18.29
C VAL A 26 5.59 17.39 17.37
N LEU A 27 4.38 16.93 17.69
CA LEU A 27 3.20 17.13 16.83
C LEU A 27 2.92 18.59 16.46
N PRO A 28 2.94 19.57 17.39
CA PRO A 28 2.67 20.96 17.03
C PRO A 28 3.69 21.54 16.03
N LEU A 29 4.95 21.12 16.15
CA LEU A 29 6.03 21.57 15.25
C LEU A 29 5.91 20.90 13.88
N PHE A 30 5.63 19.60 13.86
CA PHE A 30 5.52 18.83 12.62
C PHE A 30 4.25 19.18 11.84
N GLY A 31 3.16 19.58 12.51
CA GLY A 31 1.98 20.13 11.83
C GLY A 31 2.30 21.42 11.05
N GLN A 32 3.20 22.27 11.54
CA GLN A 32 3.61 23.49 10.83
C GLN A 32 4.44 23.19 9.57
N LEU A 33 5.15 22.06 9.55
CA LEU A 33 5.95 21.61 8.40
C LEU A 33 5.08 21.16 7.21
N LEU A 34 3.78 20.90 7.44
CA LEU A 34 2.80 20.59 6.40
C LEU A 34 2.21 21.83 5.72
N GLY A 35 2.54 23.04 6.17
CA GLY A 35 1.99 24.26 5.58
C GLY A 35 2.39 24.45 4.11
N ASP A 36 1.54 25.11 3.33
CA ASP A 36 1.71 25.29 1.88
C ASP A 36 3.08 25.88 1.51
N GLN A 37 3.55 26.85 2.29
CA GLN A 37 4.84 27.57 2.08
C GLN A 37 6.08 26.74 2.45
N ARG A 38 5.92 25.52 2.97
CA ARG A 38 7.04 24.64 3.34
C ARG A 38 7.58 23.88 2.14
N SER A 39 8.85 23.46 2.23
CA SER A 39 9.46 22.66 1.17
C SER A 39 8.82 21.27 1.04
N SER A 40 9.01 20.60 -0.10
CA SER A 40 8.60 19.20 -0.26
C SER A 40 9.29 18.30 0.76
N ASP A 41 10.56 18.56 1.08
CA ASP A 41 11.32 17.79 2.05
C ASP A 41 10.77 17.93 3.47
N ASP A 42 10.36 19.15 3.87
CA ASP A 42 9.69 19.37 5.16
C ASP A 42 8.36 18.60 5.23
N LYS A 43 7.57 18.62 4.15
CA LYS A 43 6.29 17.90 4.09
C LYS A 43 6.51 16.39 4.18
N CYS A 44 7.48 15.83 3.44
CA CYS A 44 7.85 14.42 3.54
C CYS A 44 8.32 14.05 4.95
N ALA A 45 9.22 14.84 5.54
CA ALA A 45 9.69 14.67 6.91
C ALA A 45 8.53 14.67 7.91
N ALA A 46 7.58 15.59 7.73
CA ALA A 46 6.42 15.72 8.58
C ALA A 46 5.53 14.48 8.52
N LEU A 47 5.15 14.07 7.30
CA LEU A 47 4.33 12.89 7.06
C LEU A 47 4.99 11.64 7.63
N ASN A 48 6.28 11.41 7.39
CA ASN A 48 6.97 10.20 7.85
C ASN A 48 6.93 10.06 9.39
N VAL A 49 7.16 11.13 10.15
CA VAL A 49 7.08 11.06 11.62
C VAL A 49 5.65 10.85 12.11
N LEU A 50 4.66 11.49 11.47
CA LEU A 50 3.25 11.30 11.80
C LEU A 50 2.78 9.87 11.52
N VAL A 51 3.27 9.27 10.44
CA VAL A 51 2.94 7.90 10.05
C VAL A 51 3.61 6.88 10.98
N ASP A 52 4.90 7.05 11.30
CA ASP A 52 5.59 6.17 12.26
C ASP A 52 4.96 6.23 13.66
N LEU A 53 4.36 7.37 14.02
CA LEU A 53 3.60 7.49 15.26
C LEU A 53 2.39 6.55 15.28
N VAL A 54 1.68 6.45 14.15
CA VAL A 54 0.54 5.53 14.01
C VAL A 54 1.01 4.07 13.88
N ASP A 55 2.08 3.81 13.14
CA ASP A 55 2.55 2.44 12.91
C ASP A 55 3.11 1.77 14.18
N HIS A 56 3.86 2.53 14.99
CA HIS A 56 4.56 1.98 16.15
C HIS A 56 3.94 2.37 17.49
N GLY A 57 3.04 3.36 17.50
CA GLY A 57 2.44 3.86 18.74
C GLY A 57 1.37 2.96 19.35
N GLY A 58 0.87 1.97 18.61
CA GLY A 58 -0.18 1.05 19.08
C GLY A 58 -1.43 1.77 19.60
N ASP A 59 -2.06 1.22 20.64
CA ASP A 59 -3.27 1.79 21.25
C ASP A 59 -3.10 3.23 21.74
N ALA A 60 -1.87 3.62 22.11
CA ALA A 60 -1.59 4.99 22.53
C ALA A 60 -1.72 6.00 21.39
N ALA A 61 -1.52 5.59 20.13
CA ALA A 61 -1.57 6.46 18.96
C ALA A 61 -2.79 6.26 18.06
N VAL A 62 -3.61 5.21 18.27
CA VAL A 62 -4.75 4.91 17.39
C VAL A 62 -5.71 6.09 17.23
N HIS A 63 -5.92 6.86 18.29
CA HIS A 63 -6.77 8.05 18.30
C HIS A 63 -6.27 9.19 17.40
N LEU A 64 -4.99 9.18 17.02
CA LEU A 64 -4.37 10.15 16.11
C LEU A 64 -4.53 9.76 14.64
N SER A 65 -4.86 8.50 14.34
CA SER A 65 -4.85 7.97 12.98
C SER A 65 -5.79 8.73 12.04
N SER A 66 -6.98 9.15 12.49
CA SER A 66 -7.89 9.94 11.66
C SER A 66 -7.30 11.29 11.22
N ASN A 67 -6.61 11.98 12.12
CA ASN A 67 -5.95 13.26 11.83
C ASN A 67 -4.75 13.05 10.90
N VAL A 68 -3.94 12.01 11.15
CA VAL A 68 -2.80 11.66 10.29
C VAL A 68 -3.28 11.27 8.89
N ALA A 69 -4.32 10.46 8.79
CA ALA A 69 -4.93 10.07 7.52
C ALA A 69 -5.50 11.27 6.76
N ALA A 70 -6.17 12.22 7.43
CA ALA A 70 -6.64 13.44 6.80
C ALA A 70 -5.49 14.29 6.23
N ALA A 71 -4.40 14.44 7.00
CA ALA A 71 -3.20 15.12 6.53
C ALA A 71 -2.56 14.42 5.31
N CYS A 72 -2.48 13.09 5.34
CA CYS A 72 -1.99 12.29 4.21
C CYS A 72 -2.89 12.46 2.98
N LEU A 73 -4.22 12.42 3.14
CA LEU A 73 -5.16 12.60 2.05
C LEU A 73 -4.99 13.97 1.36
N GLN A 74 -4.83 15.04 2.15
CA GLN A 74 -4.55 16.39 1.63
C GLN A 74 -3.27 16.44 0.78
N HIS A 75 -2.23 15.68 1.16
CA HIS A 75 -0.92 15.70 0.50
C HIS A 75 -0.77 14.64 -0.61
N SER A 76 -1.77 13.77 -0.78
CA SER A 76 -1.75 12.71 -1.79
C SER A 76 -1.83 13.24 -3.23
N SER A 77 -2.35 14.45 -3.42
CA SER A 77 -2.41 15.15 -4.72
C SER A 77 -1.27 16.16 -4.95
N HIS A 78 -0.25 16.18 -4.09
CA HIS A 78 0.84 17.14 -4.18
C HIS A 78 1.63 17.01 -5.51
N PRO A 79 2.10 18.11 -6.13
CA PRO A 79 2.84 18.05 -7.40
C PRO A 79 4.16 17.27 -7.30
N HIS A 80 4.81 17.31 -6.13
CA HIS A 80 6.07 16.60 -5.92
C HIS A 80 5.85 15.10 -5.63
N PRO A 81 6.46 14.17 -6.38
CA PRO A 81 6.23 12.73 -6.27
C PRO A 81 6.58 12.17 -4.89
N HIS A 82 7.68 12.61 -4.26
CA HIS A 82 8.05 12.11 -2.92
C HIS A 82 7.03 12.46 -1.83
N VAL A 83 6.33 13.60 -1.96
CA VAL A 83 5.28 13.98 -1.01
C VAL A 83 4.07 13.06 -1.21
N ARG A 84 3.69 12.79 -2.48
CA ARG A 84 2.64 11.81 -2.78
C ARG A 84 2.98 10.43 -2.26
N ARG A 85 4.22 9.95 -2.47
CA ARG A 85 4.69 8.66 -1.95
C ARG A 85 4.50 8.57 -0.44
N SER A 86 5.00 9.55 0.32
CA SER A 86 4.89 9.61 1.78
C SER A 86 3.43 9.64 2.25
N ALA A 87 2.58 10.38 1.54
CA ALA A 87 1.14 10.47 1.82
C ALA A 87 0.40 9.15 1.54
N CYS A 88 0.65 8.52 0.40
CA CYS A 88 0.05 7.22 0.05
C CYS A 88 0.45 6.14 1.06
N TYR A 89 1.74 6.07 1.42
CA TYR A 89 2.24 5.18 2.48
C TYR A 89 1.50 5.42 3.80
N GLY A 90 1.35 6.69 4.19
CA GLY A 90 0.62 7.04 5.41
C GLY A 90 -0.84 6.61 5.42
N LEU A 91 -1.52 6.70 4.27
CA LEU A 91 -2.89 6.16 4.13
C LEU A 91 -2.91 4.62 4.24
N ALA A 92 -1.92 3.92 3.68
CA ALA A 92 -1.79 2.47 3.80
C ALA A 92 -1.62 2.04 5.26
N VAL A 93 -0.72 2.70 5.99
CA VAL A 93 -0.48 2.47 7.43
C VAL A 93 -1.72 2.79 8.26
N CYS A 94 -2.37 3.92 8.02
CA CYS A 94 -3.60 4.27 8.73
C CYS A 94 -4.74 3.27 8.45
N ALA A 95 -4.85 2.75 7.23
CA ALA A 95 -5.81 1.69 6.92
C ALA A 95 -5.50 0.40 7.69
N GLN A 96 -4.23 0.06 7.87
CA GLN A 96 -3.80 -1.15 8.59
C GLN A 96 -3.90 -1.02 10.11
N ARG A 97 -3.60 0.15 10.67
CA ARG A 97 -3.38 0.37 12.11
C ARG A 97 -4.46 1.21 12.78
N GLY A 98 -5.15 2.07 12.03
CA GLY A 98 -6.12 3.02 12.56
C GLY A 98 -7.43 2.39 13.05
N GLY A 99 -7.67 1.11 12.75
CA GLY A 99 -8.90 0.41 13.10
C GLY A 99 -10.13 1.17 12.60
N ALA A 100 -11.17 1.23 13.44
CA ALA A 100 -12.43 1.91 13.11
C ALA A 100 -12.30 3.43 12.91
N THR A 101 -11.22 4.06 13.38
CA THR A 101 -11.05 5.53 13.24
C THR A 101 -10.75 5.94 11.80
N PHE A 102 -10.24 5.01 10.98
CA PHE A 102 -9.96 5.25 9.56
C PHE A 102 -11.21 5.06 8.68
N ALA A 103 -12.19 4.27 9.12
CA ALA A 103 -13.38 3.90 8.36
C ALA A 103 -14.07 5.07 7.62
N PRO A 104 -14.28 6.25 8.23
CA PRO A 104 -14.95 7.37 7.55
C PRO A 104 -14.18 7.94 6.37
N LEU A 105 -12.85 7.73 6.31
CA LEU A 105 -11.98 8.26 5.26
C LEU A 105 -11.81 7.31 4.08
N VAL A 106 -12.22 6.04 4.22
CA VAL A 106 -12.04 5.01 3.17
C VAL A 106 -12.59 5.47 1.80
N PRO A 107 -13.81 6.03 1.67
CA PRO A 107 -14.34 6.40 0.36
C PRO A 107 -13.48 7.46 -0.34
N SER A 108 -13.08 8.50 0.38
CA SER A 108 -12.23 9.57 -0.17
C SER A 108 -10.82 9.06 -0.48
N ALA A 109 -10.26 8.22 0.39
CA ALA A 109 -8.95 7.63 0.16
C ALA A 109 -8.93 6.75 -1.09
N LEU A 110 -9.93 5.87 -1.29
CA LEU A 110 -10.07 5.06 -2.50
C LEU A 110 -10.16 5.91 -3.76
N GLN A 111 -10.99 6.96 -3.74
CA GLN A 111 -11.13 7.87 -4.87
C GLN A 111 -9.81 8.56 -5.22
N THR A 112 -9.08 9.06 -4.21
CA THR A 112 -7.78 9.71 -4.41
C THR A 112 -6.74 8.73 -4.93
N MET A 113 -6.62 7.52 -4.36
CA MET A 113 -5.65 6.53 -4.84
C MET A 113 -5.94 6.12 -6.28
N HIS A 114 -7.22 5.88 -6.63
CA HIS A 114 -7.63 5.61 -8.01
C HIS A 114 -7.22 6.73 -8.96
N GLY A 115 -7.42 8.00 -8.56
CA GLY A 115 -6.98 9.16 -9.35
C GLY A 115 -5.47 9.20 -9.59
N ILE A 116 -4.65 8.83 -8.60
CA ILE A 116 -3.20 8.76 -8.74
C ILE A 116 -2.79 7.65 -9.72
N VAL A 117 -3.35 6.45 -9.55
CA VAL A 117 -3.01 5.29 -10.40
C VAL A 117 -3.37 5.55 -11.86
N MET A 118 -4.52 6.18 -12.12
CA MET A 118 -5.02 6.46 -13.47
C MET A 118 -4.42 7.72 -14.12
N ALA A 119 -3.60 8.49 -13.41
CA ALA A 119 -2.98 9.68 -13.97
C ALA A 119 -2.04 9.34 -15.14
N GLN A 120 -1.99 10.20 -16.15
CA GLN A 120 -1.04 10.05 -17.25
C GLN A 120 0.40 10.10 -16.71
N GLY A 121 1.25 9.14 -17.12
CA GLY A 121 2.63 9.05 -16.64
C GLY A 121 2.76 8.66 -15.16
N SER A 122 1.71 8.10 -14.54
CA SER A 122 1.73 7.66 -13.14
C SER A 122 2.84 6.62 -12.86
N ARG A 123 3.18 5.81 -13.86
CA ARG A 123 4.22 4.77 -13.78
C ARG A 123 5.57 5.18 -14.37
N GLU A 124 5.77 6.46 -14.66
CA GLU A 124 7.00 6.97 -15.29
C GLU A 124 7.89 7.68 -14.27
N GLY A 125 9.21 7.44 -14.34
CA GLY A 125 10.22 8.11 -13.52
C GLY A 125 9.90 8.09 -12.03
N ASP A 126 10.05 9.24 -11.37
CA ASP A 126 9.84 9.40 -9.92
C ASP A 126 8.38 9.19 -9.49
N ASN A 127 7.42 9.17 -10.42
CA ASN A 127 6.00 8.92 -10.09
C ASN A 127 5.74 7.45 -9.76
N ALA A 128 6.53 6.53 -10.31
CA ALA A 128 6.27 5.10 -10.25
C ALA A 128 6.21 4.58 -8.80
N ALA A 129 7.14 4.99 -7.94
CA ALA A 129 7.13 4.62 -6.53
C ALA A 129 5.92 5.18 -5.76
N ALA A 130 5.47 6.40 -6.10
CA ALA A 130 4.25 6.96 -5.51
C ALA A 130 2.99 6.20 -5.96
N THR A 131 2.98 5.70 -7.19
CA THR A 131 1.91 4.85 -7.73
C THR A 131 1.89 3.48 -7.07
N ASP A 132 3.06 2.84 -6.87
CA ASP A 132 3.16 1.59 -6.12
C ASP A 132 2.58 1.74 -4.70
N ASN A 133 2.93 2.83 -4.00
CA ASN A 133 2.37 3.14 -2.68
C ASN A 133 0.85 3.38 -2.71
N ALA A 134 0.32 3.98 -3.78
CA ALA A 134 -1.13 4.18 -3.93
C ALA A 134 -1.86 2.84 -4.15
N VAL A 135 -1.28 1.92 -4.93
CA VAL A 135 -1.83 0.58 -5.15
C VAL A 135 -1.78 -0.25 -3.86
N ASP A 136 -0.67 -0.20 -3.12
CA ASP A 136 -0.56 -0.85 -1.81
C ASP A 136 -1.61 -0.30 -0.81
N ALA A 137 -1.79 1.02 -0.75
CA ALA A 137 -2.80 1.65 0.10
C ALA A 137 -4.21 1.10 -0.18
N VAL A 138 -4.60 0.94 -1.44
CA VAL A 138 -5.90 0.32 -1.79
C VAL A 138 -5.97 -1.14 -1.34
N GLY A 139 -4.90 -1.91 -1.51
CA GLY A 139 -4.80 -3.28 -1.04
C GLY A 139 -5.00 -3.39 0.47
N ARG A 140 -4.28 -2.56 1.25
CA ARG A 140 -4.41 -2.53 2.72
C ARG A 140 -5.79 -2.03 3.18
N MET A 141 -6.42 -1.10 2.47
CA MET A 141 -7.82 -0.73 2.74
C MET A 141 -8.75 -1.93 2.56
N CYS A 142 -8.67 -2.67 1.45
CA CYS A 142 -9.47 -3.87 1.26
C CYS A 142 -9.21 -4.94 2.33
N ARG A 143 -7.95 -5.13 2.72
CA ARG A 143 -7.53 -6.16 3.68
C ARG A 143 -7.96 -5.85 5.11
N TYR A 144 -7.75 -4.62 5.58
CA TYR A 144 -7.86 -4.27 6.99
C TYR A 144 -9.10 -3.46 7.34
N GLN A 145 -9.83 -2.94 6.34
CA GLN A 145 -11.05 -2.15 6.54
C GLN A 145 -12.31 -2.87 6.04
N ALA A 146 -12.25 -4.19 5.85
CA ALA A 146 -13.39 -5.02 5.44
C ALA A 146 -14.63 -4.83 6.35
N GLN A 147 -14.41 -4.74 7.66
CA GLN A 147 -15.48 -4.54 8.65
C GLN A 147 -16.06 -3.11 8.62
N SER A 148 -15.36 -2.18 7.97
CA SER A 148 -15.73 -0.76 7.83
C SER A 148 -16.67 -0.51 6.65
N GLY A 149 -17.11 -1.56 5.95
CA GLY A 149 -18.08 -1.46 4.85
C GLY A 149 -17.46 -1.16 3.47
N ILE A 150 -16.15 -1.39 3.29
CA ILE A 150 -15.55 -1.36 1.95
C ILE A 150 -16.14 -2.48 1.10
N ASP A 151 -16.62 -2.13 -0.09
CA ASP A 151 -17.09 -3.11 -1.07
C ASP A 151 -15.89 -3.70 -1.82
N ALA A 152 -15.24 -4.69 -1.21
CA ALA A 152 -14.09 -5.38 -1.80
C ALA A 152 -14.44 -6.01 -3.16
N ALA A 153 -15.69 -6.38 -3.40
CA ALA A 153 -16.13 -6.98 -4.66
C ALA A 153 -16.03 -6.01 -5.84
N SER A 154 -16.25 -4.71 -5.63
CA SER A 154 -16.10 -3.69 -6.67
C SER A 154 -14.68 -3.15 -6.79
N VAL A 155 -13.87 -3.24 -5.74
CA VAL A 155 -12.49 -2.70 -5.73
C VAL A 155 -11.45 -3.70 -6.21
N LEU A 156 -11.48 -4.94 -5.71
CA LEU A 156 -10.41 -5.92 -5.94
C LEU A 156 -10.20 -6.29 -7.42
N PRO A 157 -11.23 -6.48 -8.26
CA PRO A 157 -11.02 -6.78 -9.68
C PRO A 157 -10.17 -5.72 -10.37
N THR A 158 -10.42 -4.45 -10.10
CA THR A 158 -9.64 -3.33 -10.65
C THR A 158 -8.25 -3.28 -10.04
N TRP A 159 -8.13 -3.44 -8.71
CA TRP A 159 -6.86 -3.41 -8.01
C TRP A 159 -5.87 -4.47 -8.54
N VAL A 160 -6.33 -5.68 -8.84
CA VAL A 160 -5.49 -6.75 -9.42
C VAL A 160 -4.88 -6.32 -10.76
N THR A 161 -5.60 -5.54 -11.57
CA THR A 161 -5.06 -5.03 -12.85
C THR A 161 -3.93 -4.03 -12.69
N TRP A 162 -3.73 -3.49 -11.47
CA TRP A 162 -2.65 -2.57 -11.15
C TRP A 162 -1.39 -3.28 -10.64
N LEU A 163 -1.43 -4.60 -10.47
CA LEU A 163 -0.27 -5.40 -10.10
C LEU A 163 0.46 -5.90 -11.36
N PRO A 164 1.75 -6.28 -11.28
CA PRO A 164 2.61 -6.25 -10.09
C PRO A 164 3.21 -4.87 -9.78
N LEU A 165 3.64 -4.70 -8.52
CA LEU A 165 4.46 -3.58 -8.07
C LEU A 165 5.95 -3.92 -8.15
N ARG A 166 6.80 -2.92 -8.38
CA ARG A 166 8.24 -3.16 -8.62
C ARG A 166 9.19 -2.01 -8.29
N HIS A 167 8.69 -0.84 -7.92
CA HIS A 167 9.47 0.37 -7.65
C HIS A 167 9.60 0.67 -6.15
N ASP A 168 8.79 0.03 -5.31
CA ASP A 168 8.86 0.11 -3.86
C ASP A 168 8.76 -1.31 -3.28
N ASP A 169 9.88 -1.82 -2.75
CA ASP A 169 10.02 -3.21 -2.32
C ASP A 169 9.06 -3.58 -1.18
N GLU A 170 8.82 -2.65 -0.25
CA GLU A 170 7.91 -2.88 0.87
C GLU A 170 6.47 -2.94 0.39
N CYS A 171 6.07 -1.99 -0.48
CA CYS A 171 4.74 -1.99 -1.09
C CYS A 171 4.50 -3.24 -1.94
N ALA A 172 5.52 -3.67 -2.70
CA ALA A 172 5.45 -4.88 -3.49
C ALA A 172 5.28 -6.12 -2.60
N ALA A 173 6.03 -6.22 -1.51
CA ALA A 173 5.89 -7.32 -0.56
C ALA A 173 4.48 -7.38 0.04
N GLU A 174 3.93 -6.26 0.51
CA GLU A 174 2.59 -6.22 1.10
C GLU A 174 1.48 -6.51 0.09
N ALA A 175 1.49 -5.86 -1.07
CA ALA A 175 0.47 -6.05 -2.10
C ALA A 175 0.45 -7.47 -2.65
N HIS A 176 1.62 -8.04 -2.97
CA HIS A 176 1.71 -9.41 -3.46
C HIS A 176 1.43 -10.45 -2.37
N SER A 177 1.77 -10.17 -1.11
CA SER A 177 1.39 -11.01 0.04
C SER A 177 -0.12 -11.06 0.22
N TYR A 178 -0.81 -9.93 0.04
CA TYR A 178 -2.27 -9.89 0.08
C TYR A 178 -2.91 -10.63 -1.10
N LEU A 179 -2.36 -10.51 -2.32
CA LEU A 179 -2.83 -11.33 -3.44
C LEU A 179 -2.67 -12.84 -3.16
N ALA A 180 -1.55 -13.26 -2.57
CA ALA A 180 -1.34 -14.64 -2.17
C ALA A 180 -2.41 -15.10 -1.16
N GLU A 181 -2.71 -14.28 -0.15
CA GLU A 181 -3.77 -14.58 0.83
C GLU A 181 -5.15 -14.76 0.16
N LEU A 182 -5.51 -13.89 -0.78
CA LEU A 182 -6.80 -13.99 -1.48
C LEU A 182 -6.91 -15.27 -2.33
N LEU A 183 -5.79 -15.72 -2.92
CA LEU A 183 -5.72 -16.97 -3.69
C LEU A 183 -5.74 -18.20 -2.76
N GLU A 184 -4.98 -18.18 -1.66
CA GLU A 184 -4.93 -19.25 -0.64
C GLU A 184 -6.31 -19.50 -0.03
N THR A 185 -7.08 -18.43 0.21
CA THR A 185 -8.42 -18.48 0.79
C THR A 185 -9.52 -18.77 -0.23
N GLY A 186 -9.19 -18.84 -1.53
CA GLY A 186 -10.17 -19.01 -2.60
C GLY A 186 -11.21 -17.89 -2.64
N SER A 187 -10.79 -16.65 -2.33
CA SER A 187 -11.69 -15.50 -2.18
C SER A 187 -12.60 -15.33 -3.41
N PRO A 188 -13.94 -15.25 -3.23
CA PRO A 188 -14.87 -15.12 -4.36
C PRO A 188 -14.65 -13.83 -5.16
N HIS A 189 -14.05 -12.81 -4.54
CA HIS A 189 -13.71 -11.54 -5.19
C HIS A 189 -12.55 -11.67 -6.18
N ILE A 190 -11.72 -12.71 -6.07
CA ILE A 190 -10.64 -13.01 -7.03
C ILE A 190 -11.09 -14.00 -8.12
N VAL A 191 -12.04 -14.89 -7.83
CA VAL A 191 -12.51 -15.88 -8.82
C VAL A 191 -12.94 -15.22 -10.14
N GLY A 192 -13.61 -14.06 -10.07
CA GLY A 192 -14.04 -13.30 -11.25
C GLY A 192 -12.91 -12.67 -12.06
N CYS A 193 -11.75 -12.38 -11.45
CA CYS A 193 -10.58 -11.77 -12.09
C CYS A 193 -9.36 -12.70 -12.09
N LEU A 194 -9.58 -14.01 -11.96
CA LEU A 194 -8.52 -15.02 -11.86
C LEU A 194 -7.53 -15.01 -13.04
N PRO A 195 -7.91 -14.73 -14.31
CA PRO A 195 -6.94 -14.56 -15.38
C PRO A 195 -5.93 -13.44 -15.10
N ASP A 196 -6.37 -12.30 -14.56
CA ASP A 196 -5.48 -11.19 -14.22
C ASP A 196 -4.59 -11.53 -13.02
N ALA A 197 -5.16 -12.14 -11.98
CA ALA A 197 -4.38 -12.64 -10.84
C ALA A 197 -3.31 -13.64 -11.29
N LEU A 198 -3.64 -14.53 -12.23
CA LEU A 198 -2.70 -15.49 -12.79
C LEU A 198 -1.57 -14.81 -13.57
N ARG A 199 -1.87 -13.75 -14.34
CA ARG A 199 -0.83 -12.95 -15.02
C ARG A 199 0.13 -12.33 -14.01
N VAL A 200 -0.39 -11.80 -12.90
CA VAL A 200 0.42 -11.23 -11.82
C VAL A 200 1.32 -12.29 -11.20
N VAL A 201 0.78 -13.47 -10.84
CA VAL A 201 1.57 -14.57 -10.27
C VAL A 201 2.71 -14.98 -11.20
N CYS A 202 2.44 -15.12 -12.50
CA CYS A 202 3.47 -15.43 -13.49
C CYS A 202 4.52 -14.33 -13.59
N ALA A 203 4.10 -13.06 -13.62
CA ALA A 203 5.01 -11.92 -13.73
C ALA A 203 5.93 -11.82 -12.51
N VAL A 204 5.39 -11.97 -11.30
CA VAL A 204 6.17 -11.92 -10.04
C VAL A 204 7.15 -13.09 -9.96
N ARG A 205 6.71 -14.31 -10.30
CA ARG A 205 7.58 -15.49 -10.30
C ARG A 205 8.66 -15.45 -11.38
N GLY A 206 8.32 -14.96 -12.56
CA GLY A 206 9.24 -14.82 -13.67
C GLY A 206 10.14 -13.58 -13.61
N GLY A 207 9.89 -12.66 -12.66
CA GLY A 207 10.58 -11.37 -12.61
C GLY A 207 10.37 -10.52 -13.87
N LEU A 208 9.18 -10.63 -14.48
CA LEU A 208 8.92 -10.07 -15.80
C LEU A 208 8.77 -8.55 -15.76
N GLY A 209 9.49 -7.85 -16.63
CA GLY A 209 9.45 -6.39 -16.70
C GLY A 209 10.15 -5.68 -15.55
N LEU A 210 11.02 -6.38 -14.81
CA LEU A 210 11.95 -5.77 -13.86
C LEU A 210 13.08 -5.05 -14.59
N GLU A 211 13.38 -3.84 -14.14
CA GLU A 211 14.59 -3.10 -14.49
C GLU A 211 15.66 -3.23 -13.40
N ALA A 212 16.87 -2.72 -13.66
CA ALA A 212 17.97 -2.81 -12.69
C ALA A 212 17.61 -2.12 -11.36
N GLY A 213 17.76 -2.84 -10.25
CA GLY A 213 17.47 -2.34 -8.91
C GLY A 213 16.01 -2.45 -8.47
N GLN A 214 15.14 -3.02 -9.30
CA GLN A 214 13.73 -3.28 -8.96
C GLN A 214 13.55 -4.70 -8.40
N SER A 215 12.54 -4.88 -7.55
CA SER A 215 12.12 -6.17 -7.03
C SER A 215 10.60 -6.27 -6.93
N MET A 216 10.05 -7.47 -7.15
CA MET A 216 8.62 -7.76 -6.92
C MET A 216 8.40 -8.52 -5.60
N GLY A 217 9.41 -8.59 -4.74
CA GLY A 217 9.42 -9.39 -3.52
C GLY A 217 10.54 -10.42 -3.48
N ASP A 218 10.75 -11.01 -2.31
CA ASP A 218 11.74 -12.06 -2.10
C ASP A 218 11.29 -13.41 -2.70
N ASP A 219 12.21 -14.37 -2.74
CA ASP A 219 11.94 -15.68 -3.33
C ASP A 219 10.88 -16.46 -2.54
N ALA A 220 10.79 -16.24 -1.23
CA ALA A 220 9.76 -16.85 -0.39
C ALA A 220 8.35 -16.40 -0.79
N LEU A 221 8.18 -15.11 -1.10
CA LEU A 221 6.92 -14.55 -1.58
C LEU A 221 6.56 -15.05 -2.98
N LYS A 222 7.53 -15.11 -3.90
CA LYS A 222 7.33 -15.67 -5.25
C LYS A 222 6.85 -17.11 -5.18
N ASP A 223 7.49 -17.92 -4.35
CA ASP A 223 7.11 -19.31 -4.14
C ASP A 223 5.73 -19.44 -3.49
N ARG A 224 5.41 -18.55 -2.53
CA ARG A 224 4.10 -18.50 -1.88
C ARG A 224 2.99 -18.24 -2.90
N LEU A 225 3.15 -17.27 -3.79
CA LEU A 225 2.19 -16.99 -4.86
C LEU A 225 1.95 -18.19 -5.77
N GLY A 226 2.99 -18.95 -6.10
CA GLY A 226 2.87 -20.19 -6.87
C GLY A 226 2.02 -21.24 -6.14
N ARG A 227 2.29 -21.45 -4.85
CA ARG A 227 1.53 -22.40 -4.01
C ARG A 227 0.10 -21.92 -3.73
N ALA A 228 -0.14 -20.62 -3.66
CA ALA A 228 -1.44 -20.03 -3.38
C ALA A 228 -2.51 -20.43 -4.40
N LEU A 229 -2.11 -20.73 -5.64
CA LEU A 229 -3.02 -21.24 -6.68
C LEU A 229 -3.69 -22.58 -6.30
N ALA A 230 -3.14 -23.34 -5.35
CA ALA A 230 -3.76 -24.56 -4.85
C ALA A 230 -5.05 -24.31 -4.05
N GLY A 231 -5.27 -23.09 -3.55
CA GLY A 231 -6.51 -22.66 -2.90
C GLY A 231 -7.65 -22.37 -3.88
N VAL A 232 -7.36 -22.31 -5.18
CA VAL A 232 -8.34 -21.98 -6.23
C VAL A 232 -9.01 -23.25 -6.77
N PRO A 233 -10.34 -23.26 -6.98
CA PRO A 233 -11.03 -24.37 -7.61
C PRO A 233 -10.40 -24.75 -8.96
N GLY A 234 -10.16 -26.05 -9.18
CA GLY A 234 -9.39 -26.53 -10.33
C GLY A 234 -10.03 -26.23 -11.69
N ASP A 235 -11.35 -26.23 -11.76
CA ASP A 235 -12.14 -25.84 -12.93
C ASP A 235 -12.00 -24.35 -13.25
N ALA A 236 -12.08 -23.48 -12.23
CA ALA A 236 -11.85 -22.05 -12.36
C ALA A 236 -10.41 -21.76 -12.81
N LEU A 237 -9.42 -22.44 -12.22
CA LEU A 237 -8.01 -22.29 -12.60
C LEU A 237 -7.74 -22.76 -14.03
N ALA A 238 -8.34 -23.88 -14.45
CA ALA A 238 -8.23 -24.36 -15.83
C ALA A 238 -8.84 -23.37 -16.83
N ALA A 239 -10.02 -22.82 -16.51
CA ALA A 239 -10.66 -21.80 -17.33
C ALA A 239 -9.83 -20.52 -17.42
N ALA A 240 -9.21 -20.10 -16.30
CA ALA A 240 -8.33 -18.93 -16.28
C ALA A 240 -7.06 -19.14 -17.11
N ARG A 241 -6.42 -20.31 -17.02
CA ARG A 241 -5.25 -20.68 -17.85
C ARG A 241 -5.54 -20.57 -19.34
N GLY A 242 -6.74 -20.96 -19.78
CA GLY A 242 -7.16 -20.82 -21.18
C GLY A 242 -7.26 -19.37 -21.69
N ARG A 243 -7.19 -18.37 -20.79
CA ARG A 243 -7.27 -16.93 -21.11
C ARG A 243 -5.95 -16.18 -20.91
N VAL A 244 -4.89 -16.89 -20.56
CA VAL A 244 -3.55 -16.32 -20.32
C VAL A 244 -2.58 -16.88 -21.37
N ASP A 245 -1.67 -16.03 -21.82
CA ASP A 245 -0.67 -16.40 -22.83
C ASP A 245 0.23 -17.55 -22.34
N ALA A 246 0.49 -18.52 -23.22
CA ALA A 246 1.26 -19.72 -22.86
C ALA A 246 2.70 -19.40 -22.45
N SER A 247 3.32 -18.37 -23.03
CA SER A 247 4.67 -17.93 -22.65
C SER A 247 4.72 -17.41 -21.21
N LEU A 248 3.66 -16.75 -20.77
CA LEU A 248 3.53 -16.26 -19.42
C LEU A 248 3.32 -17.42 -18.43
N LEU A 249 2.49 -18.39 -18.79
CA LEU A 249 2.22 -19.59 -17.98
C LEU A 249 3.46 -20.46 -17.74
N ALA A 250 4.51 -20.34 -18.56
CA ALA A 250 5.77 -21.06 -18.37
C ALA A 250 6.52 -20.64 -17.09
N HIS A 251 6.11 -19.53 -16.45
CA HIS A 251 6.66 -19.04 -15.18
C HIS A 251 5.86 -19.48 -13.94
N LEU A 252 4.79 -20.27 -14.12
CA LEU A 252 4.10 -21.00 -13.04
C LEU A 252 4.88 -22.24 -12.60
#